data_AF-A0A1I2XLL2-F1
#
_entry.id   AF-A0A1I2XLL2-F1
#
_cell.length_a   1.000
_cell.length_b   1.000
_cell.length_c   1.000
_cell.angle_alpha   90.00
_cell.angle_beta   90.00
_cell.angle_gamma   90.00
#
_symmetry.space_group_name_H-M   'P 1'
#
loop_
_entity.id
_entity.type
_entity.pdbx_description
1 polymer ?
#
loop_
_entity_poly.entity_id
_entity_poly.type
_entity_poly.pdbx_seq_one_letter_code
_entity_poly.pdbx_strand_id
1 'polypeptide(L)'
;MRQMVGLVQRRGIFYFRRTIPDALRADMPAVLGTAGPEFFDERAPVSLRGSRAGREFWVSLGTRDEDEARDRARRLDGEADALIRLAKRRMILSAKPAVSELDESTIQSLVATFRHRKLAADEARRRGNEPLSREGFDALGREIALREAELRDANARGDCAAAHFDLDAMMTVLDAGLNIAFGSHADRRLNLAFVEAELDVMTIIKDRQSGSTRPTPVLPAGESRRTEEAPRLKQRHAEAPTPEQILEGWKKDQTPTEKTFYTFSSKVRRWTAFLEERGVTFQSARLSDASDWKIASLVDRSAKSVSNDLYAVKAIYGWALANWPAAGLVDTILS
;
A
#
# COMPACT_ATOMS: atom_id res chain seq x y z
N MET A 1 0.54 -25.03 11.50
CA MET A 1 0.79 -23.94 12.47
C MET A 1 1.92 -23.06 11.95
N ARG A 2 1.63 -21.81 11.56
CA ARG A 2 2.66 -20.79 11.32
C ARG A 2 3.08 -20.25 12.69
N GLN A 3 4.35 -20.37 13.05
CA GLN A 3 4.92 -19.55 14.11
C GLN A 3 4.80 -18.09 13.65
N MET A 4 3.95 -17.29 14.30
CA MET A 4 3.98 -15.84 14.14
C MET A 4 5.36 -15.38 14.61
N VAL A 5 6.18 -14.93 13.66
CA VAL A 5 7.41 -14.21 13.98
C VAL A 5 6.98 -12.97 14.76
N GLY A 6 7.39 -12.88 16.02
CA GLY A 6 7.24 -11.64 16.78
C GLY A 6 6.33 -11.65 17.99
N LEU A 7 5.73 -12.77 18.41
CA LEU A 7 5.07 -12.80 19.71
C LEU A 7 6.08 -13.18 20.80
N VAL A 8 6.22 -12.34 21.84
CA VAL A 8 7.14 -12.58 22.96
C VAL A 8 6.37 -12.43 24.27
N GLN A 9 6.42 -13.43 25.15
CA GLN A 9 5.86 -13.32 26.49
C GLN A 9 6.92 -12.81 27.48
N ARG A 10 6.58 -11.79 28.28
CA ARG A 10 7.40 -11.33 29.42
C ARG A 10 6.53 -11.07 30.62
N ARG A 11 6.89 -11.64 31.78
CA ARG A 11 6.15 -11.49 33.05
C ARG A 11 4.65 -11.77 32.90
N GLY A 12 4.31 -12.78 32.09
CA GLY A 12 2.93 -13.19 31.82
C GLY A 12 2.17 -12.34 30.80
N ILE A 13 2.71 -11.22 30.32
CA ILE A 13 2.08 -10.36 29.31
C ILE A 13 2.71 -10.63 27.94
N PHE A 14 1.89 -10.69 26.90
CA PHE A 14 2.37 -10.82 25.53
C PHE A 14 2.79 -9.47 24.91
N TYR A 15 3.80 -9.52 24.06
CA TYR A 15 4.36 -8.40 23.32
C TYR A 15 4.46 -8.75 21.85
N PHE A 16 4.19 -7.78 20.99
CA PHE A 16 4.52 -7.81 19.58
C PHE A 16 5.95 -7.27 19.37
N ARG A 17 6.71 -7.97 18.53
CA ARG A 17 8.11 -7.69 18.20
C ARG A 17 8.33 -7.90 16.71
N ARG A 18 8.76 -6.87 15.98
CA ARG A 18 9.09 -7.01 14.56
C ARG A 18 10.36 -6.27 14.18
N THR A 19 11.25 -6.93 13.47
CA THR A 19 12.52 -6.32 13.05
C THR A 19 12.31 -5.31 11.92
N ILE A 20 12.92 -4.14 12.08
CA ILE A 20 13.01 -3.11 11.06
C ILE A 20 14.21 -3.44 10.15
N PRO A 21 14.02 -3.52 8.82
CA PRO A 21 15.11 -3.75 7.88
C PRO A 21 16.24 -2.73 8.04
N ASP A 22 17.49 -3.19 8.05
CA ASP A 22 18.69 -2.37 8.29
C ASP A 22 18.74 -1.09 7.44
N ALA A 23 18.38 -1.21 6.16
CA ALA A 23 18.35 -0.09 5.21
C ALA A 23 17.35 1.03 5.59
N LEU A 24 16.32 0.74 6.39
CA LEU A 24 15.25 1.68 6.73
C LEU A 24 15.41 2.26 8.15
N ARG A 25 16.34 1.75 8.96
CA ARG A 25 16.45 2.10 10.37
C ARG A 25 16.70 3.58 10.62
N ALA A 26 17.45 4.23 9.74
CA ALA A 26 17.77 5.65 9.84
C ALA A 26 16.53 6.54 9.62
N ASP A 27 15.63 6.11 8.73
CA ASP A 27 14.47 6.92 8.31
C ASP A 27 13.20 6.60 9.10
N MET A 28 13.13 5.44 9.76
CA MET A 28 11.95 5.02 10.53
C MET A 28 11.50 6.01 11.63
N PRO A 29 12.38 6.68 12.38
CA PRO A 29 11.95 7.68 13.35
C PRO A 29 11.16 8.84 12.70
N ALA A 30 11.57 9.29 11.51
CA ALA A 30 10.87 10.33 10.77
C ALA A 30 9.54 9.82 10.22
N VAL A 31 9.49 8.57 9.75
CA VAL A 31 8.25 7.93 9.27
C VAL A 31 7.24 7.76 10.40
N LEU A 32 7.68 7.33 11.59
CA LEU A 32 6.83 7.21 12.77
C LEU A 32 6.32 8.56 13.27
N GLY A 33 7.17 9.59 13.24
CA GLY A 33 6.76 10.96 13.58
C GLY A 33 5.69 11.52 12.63
N THR A 34 5.62 11.03 11.39
CA THR A 34 4.62 11.47 10.39
C THR A 34 3.38 10.59 10.31
N ALA A 35 3.38 9.38 10.91
CA ALA A 35 2.29 8.41 10.76
C ALA A 35 1.03 8.73 11.60
N GLY A 36 1.08 9.72 12.49
CA GLY A 36 -0.04 10.10 13.36
C GLY A 36 -0.16 9.24 14.63
N PRO A 37 -0.97 9.68 15.62
CA PRO A 37 -1.09 9.05 16.94
C PRO A 37 -1.88 7.72 16.94
N GLU A 38 -2.61 7.41 15.86
CA GLU A 38 -3.39 6.18 15.74
C GLU A 38 -2.53 4.93 15.44
N PHE A 39 -1.29 5.10 14.97
CA PHE A 39 -0.35 4.00 14.77
C PHE A 39 0.36 3.70 16.08
N PHE A 40 0.07 2.51 16.64
CA PHE A 40 0.53 2.11 17.96
C PHE A 40 0.09 3.09 19.06
N ASP A 41 -1.18 2.97 19.47
CA ASP A 41 -1.84 3.60 20.65
C ASP A 41 -0.85 4.26 21.62
N GLU A 42 -1.01 5.56 21.90
CA GLU A 42 -0.11 6.47 22.64
C GLU A 42 0.43 5.95 24.00
N ARG A 43 -0.14 4.86 24.52
CA ARG A 43 0.32 4.11 25.71
C ARG A 43 1.32 2.99 25.42
N ALA A 44 1.56 2.67 24.16
CA ALA A 44 2.60 1.79 23.67
C ALA A 44 3.85 2.64 23.45
N PRO A 45 4.77 2.75 24.41
CA PRO A 45 6.06 3.32 24.11
C PRO A 45 6.69 2.38 23.07
N VAL A 46 6.67 2.80 21.80
CA VAL A 46 7.65 2.35 20.82
C VAL A 46 8.97 2.70 21.49
N SER A 47 9.60 1.73 22.15
CA SER A 47 10.83 1.97 22.89
C SER A 47 11.95 2.13 21.86
N LEU A 48 11.96 3.28 21.18
CA LEU A 48 13.16 3.92 20.66
C LEU A 48 14.03 4.44 21.83
N ARG A 49 13.61 4.27 23.09
CA ARG A 49 14.43 4.51 24.28
C ARG A 49 14.98 3.20 24.84
N GLY A 50 16.26 2.95 24.60
CA GLY A 50 17.03 1.81 25.09
C GLY A 50 18.02 1.30 24.04
N SER A 51 19.01 0.49 24.42
CA SER A 51 20.14 0.02 23.59
C SER A 51 19.78 -0.75 22.29
N ARG A 52 18.49 -0.91 21.97
CA ARG A 52 17.93 -1.50 20.73
C ARG A 52 17.09 -0.51 19.90
N ALA A 53 17.14 0.77 20.22
CA ALA A 53 16.44 1.85 19.55
C ALA A 53 16.60 1.78 18.03
N GLY A 54 15.48 1.86 17.30
CA GLY A 54 15.46 1.94 15.83
C GLY A 54 15.64 0.61 15.09
N ARG A 55 15.75 -0.53 15.79
CA ARG A 55 15.95 -1.84 15.14
C ARG A 55 14.69 -2.70 15.07
N GLU A 56 13.75 -2.51 15.98
CA GLU A 56 12.56 -3.36 16.11
C GLU A 56 11.36 -2.52 16.56
N PHE A 57 10.18 -2.82 16.02
CA PHE A 57 8.91 -2.48 16.64
C PHE A 57 8.74 -3.38 17.88
N TRP A 58 8.46 -2.79 19.04
CA TRP A 58 8.24 -3.52 20.28
C TRP A 58 7.07 -2.91 21.03
N VAL A 59 5.98 -3.68 21.19
CA VAL A 59 4.70 -3.17 21.70
C VAL A 59 4.08 -4.16 22.66
N SER A 60 3.64 -3.68 23.83
CA SER A 60 2.88 -4.52 24.75
C SER A 60 1.48 -4.74 24.19
N LEU A 61 1.02 -5.99 24.20
CA LEU A 61 -0.34 -6.34 23.80
C LEU A 61 -1.32 -6.23 24.96
N GLY A 62 -0.85 -5.94 26.17
CA GLY A 62 -1.68 -5.69 27.35
C GLY A 62 -2.52 -6.88 27.84
N THR A 63 -2.33 -8.07 27.26
CA THR A 63 -3.10 -9.27 27.59
C THR A 63 -2.18 -10.42 27.98
N ARG A 64 -2.73 -11.33 28.80
CA ARG A 64 -2.14 -12.61 29.16
C ARG A 64 -2.76 -13.78 28.39
N ASP A 65 -3.86 -13.52 27.68
CA ASP A 65 -4.53 -14.49 26.81
C ASP A 65 -3.76 -14.59 25.48
N GLU A 66 -3.42 -15.81 25.08
CA GLU A 66 -2.62 -16.04 23.89
C GLU A 66 -3.42 -15.85 22.60
N ASP A 67 -4.70 -16.21 22.57
CA ASP A 67 -5.54 -16.09 21.39
C ASP A 67 -5.82 -14.61 21.11
N GLU A 68 -6.18 -13.86 22.15
CA GLU A 68 -6.35 -12.42 22.07
C GLU A 68 -5.01 -11.72 21.70
N ALA A 69 -3.89 -12.16 22.27
CA ALA A 69 -2.58 -11.64 21.90
C ALA A 69 -2.24 -11.90 20.43
N ARG A 70 -2.57 -13.08 19.90
CA ARG A 70 -2.34 -13.39 18.48
C ARG A 70 -3.17 -12.48 17.57
N ASP A 71 -4.43 -12.24 17.90
CA ASP A 71 -5.28 -11.38 17.08
C ASP A 71 -4.82 -9.91 17.11
N ARG A 72 -4.47 -9.39 18.29
CA ARG A 72 -3.88 -8.05 18.42
C ARG A 72 -2.55 -7.94 17.66
N ALA A 73 -1.69 -8.95 17.76
CA ALA A 73 -0.40 -8.97 17.08
C ALA A 73 -0.54 -9.05 15.54
N ARG A 74 -1.57 -9.71 15.00
CA ARG A 74 -1.84 -9.70 13.55
C ARG A 74 -2.21 -8.32 13.03
N ARG A 75 -3.01 -7.56 13.80
CA ARG A 75 -3.35 -6.17 13.46
C ARG A 75 -2.07 -5.31 13.41
N LEU A 76 -1.25 -5.37 14.47
CA LEU A 76 0.01 -4.63 14.56
C LEU A 76 1.04 -5.05 13.49
N ASP A 77 1.02 -6.31 13.05
CA ASP A 77 1.84 -6.76 11.94
C ASP A 77 1.43 -6.09 10.62
N GLY A 78 0.12 -5.94 10.37
CA GLY A 78 -0.39 -5.19 9.22
C GLY A 78 0.02 -3.71 9.23
N GLU A 79 -0.06 -3.07 10.40
CA GLU A 79 0.37 -1.68 10.60
C GLU A 79 1.88 -1.52 10.38
N ALA A 80 2.69 -2.43 10.96
CA ALA A 80 4.14 -2.42 10.77
C ALA A 80 4.54 -2.64 9.30
N ASP A 81 3.80 -3.48 8.56
CA ASP A 81 3.99 -3.63 7.12
C ASP A 81 3.67 -2.37 6.34
N ALA A 82 2.59 -1.68 6.69
CA ALA A 82 2.23 -0.41 6.08
C ALA A 82 3.32 0.65 6.31
N LEU A 83 3.85 0.75 7.53
CA LEU A 83 4.95 1.67 7.86
C LEU A 83 6.26 1.32 7.16
N ILE A 84 6.62 0.03 7.06
CA ILE A 84 7.81 -0.40 6.30
C ILE A 84 7.64 -0.07 4.82
N ARG A 85 6.45 -0.26 4.23
CA ARG A 85 6.18 0.12 2.84
C ARG A 85 6.31 1.63 2.63
N LEU A 86 5.74 2.43 3.54
CA LEU A 86 5.84 3.88 3.53
C LEU A 86 7.31 4.33 3.57
N ALA A 87 8.10 3.76 4.47
CA ALA A 87 9.53 4.05 4.60
C ALA A 87 10.31 3.70 3.31
N LYS A 88 10.05 2.54 2.71
CA LYS A 88 10.68 2.15 1.44
C LYS A 88 10.36 3.13 0.32
N ARG A 89 9.10 3.53 0.18
CA ARG A 89 8.65 4.50 -0.84
C ARG A 89 9.32 5.85 -0.65
N ARG A 90 9.38 6.33 0.60
CA ARG A 90 10.03 7.60 0.95
C ARG A 90 11.53 7.57 0.62
N MET A 91 12.22 6.48 0.93
CA MET A 91 13.64 6.28 0.61
C MET A 91 13.92 6.27 -0.91
N ILE A 92 13.01 5.70 -1.72
CA ILE A 92 13.14 5.74 -3.18
C ILE A 92 12.95 7.17 -3.71
N LEU A 93 12.00 7.90 -3.14
CA LEU A 93 11.62 9.23 -3.60
C LEU A 93 12.51 10.36 -3.07
N SER A 94 13.27 10.13 -1.99
CA SER A 94 14.21 11.12 -1.45
C SER A 94 15.34 11.46 -2.43
N ALA A 95 15.59 10.60 -3.42
CA ALA A 95 16.52 10.87 -4.52
C ALA A 95 15.93 11.82 -5.59
N LYS A 96 14.61 12.03 -5.60
CA LYS A 96 13.95 12.95 -6.54
C LYS A 96 13.96 14.39 -6.00
N PRO A 97 13.92 15.39 -6.89
CA PRO A 97 13.77 16.80 -6.49
C PRO A 97 12.53 17.00 -5.63
N ALA A 98 12.69 17.77 -4.55
CA ALA A 98 11.58 18.12 -3.69
C ALA A 98 10.64 19.12 -4.40
N VAL A 99 9.35 18.86 -4.38
CA VAL A 99 8.31 19.65 -5.02
C VAL A 99 7.73 20.63 -4.00
N SER A 100 7.90 21.93 -4.26
CA SER A 100 7.41 23.00 -3.37
C SER A 100 6.11 23.63 -3.84
N GLU A 101 5.73 23.41 -5.10
CA GLU A 101 4.50 23.92 -5.73
C GLU A 101 3.80 22.78 -6.47
N LEU A 102 2.47 22.74 -6.38
CA LEU A 102 1.61 21.78 -7.06
C LEU A 102 0.47 22.53 -7.76
N ASP A 103 0.16 22.11 -8.99
CA ASP A 103 -1.02 22.59 -9.67
C ASP A 103 -2.31 21.99 -9.06
N GLU A 104 -3.41 22.72 -9.24
CA GLU A 104 -4.70 22.33 -8.67
C GLU A 104 -5.21 21.00 -9.27
N SER A 105 -4.96 20.75 -10.56
CA SER A 105 -5.38 19.49 -11.21
C SER A 105 -4.74 18.25 -10.59
N THR A 106 -3.48 18.34 -10.20
CA THR A 106 -2.72 17.27 -9.55
C THR A 106 -3.27 17.03 -8.16
N ILE A 107 -3.52 18.10 -7.39
CA ILE A 107 -4.14 18.00 -6.06
C ILE A 107 -5.51 17.30 -6.17
N GLN A 108 -6.36 17.72 -7.10
CA GLN A 108 -7.68 17.13 -7.32
C GLN A 108 -7.59 15.65 -7.75
N SER A 109 -6.61 15.29 -8.59
CA SER A 109 -6.38 13.90 -8.99
C SER A 109 -5.96 13.01 -7.82
N LEU A 110 -5.06 13.50 -6.96
CA LEU A 110 -4.63 12.81 -5.74
C LEU A 110 -5.79 12.63 -4.77
N VAL A 111 -6.56 13.69 -4.54
CA VAL A 111 -7.77 13.68 -3.71
C VAL A 111 -8.79 12.66 -4.22
N ALA A 112 -9.05 12.63 -5.52
CA ALA A 112 -10.00 11.68 -6.10
C ALA A 112 -9.54 10.23 -5.94
N THR A 113 -8.23 9.96 -6.10
CA THR A 113 -7.65 8.63 -5.85
C THR A 113 -7.80 8.21 -4.40
N PHE A 114 -7.51 9.12 -3.47
CA PHE A 114 -7.67 8.89 -2.02
C PHE A 114 -9.14 8.59 -1.65
N ARG A 115 -10.08 9.43 -2.12
CA ARG A 115 -11.52 9.25 -1.89
C ARG A 115 -11.99 7.89 -2.39
N HIS A 116 -11.59 7.51 -3.60
CA HIS A 116 -11.93 6.21 -4.17
C HIS A 116 -11.42 5.06 -3.29
N ARG A 117 -10.15 5.08 -2.89
CA ARG A 117 -9.54 4.04 -2.04
C ARG A 117 -10.29 3.86 -0.72
N LYS A 118 -10.59 4.96 -0.02
CA LYS A 118 -11.32 4.92 1.26
C LYS A 118 -12.73 4.35 1.10
N LEU A 119 -13.46 4.83 0.10
CA LEU A 119 -14.85 4.40 -0.12
C LEU A 119 -14.95 2.97 -0.66
N ALA A 120 -13.97 2.52 -1.44
CA ALA A 120 -13.85 1.13 -1.87
C ALA A 120 -13.54 0.19 -0.69
N ALA A 121 -12.70 0.63 0.26
CA ALA A 121 -12.44 -0.14 1.48
C ALA A 121 -13.68 -0.24 2.39
N ASP A 122 -14.45 0.84 2.54
CA ASP A 122 -15.76 0.81 3.21
C ASP A 122 -16.74 -0.13 2.49
N GLU A 123 -16.83 -0.05 1.16
CA GLU A 123 -17.70 -0.92 0.37
C GLU A 123 -17.30 -2.39 0.48
N ALA A 124 -16.02 -2.72 0.42
CA ALA A 124 -15.51 -4.09 0.61
C ALA A 124 -15.82 -4.61 2.02
N ARG A 125 -15.71 -3.76 3.05
CA ARG A 125 -16.09 -4.09 4.43
C ARG A 125 -17.57 -4.42 4.55
N ARG A 126 -18.44 -3.64 3.88
CA ARG A 126 -19.90 -3.84 3.88
C ARG A 126 -20.36 -5.03 3.04
N ARG A 127 -19.65 -5.33 1.94
CA ARG A 127 -19.90 -6.46 1.04
C ARG A 127 -19.19 -7.75 1.45
N GLY A 128 -18.53 -7.75 2.61
CA GLY A 128 -17.89 -8.95 3.15
C GLY A 128 -18.86 -10.12 3.27
N ASN A 129 -18.31 -11.32 3.38
CA ASN A 129 -19.10 -12.56 3.44
C ASN A 129 -20.03 -12.64 4.67
N GLU A 130 -19.74 -11.85 5.71
CA GLU A 130 -20.53 -11.77 6.93
C GLU A 130 -21.06 -10.33 7.12
N PRO A 131 -22.33 -10.16 7.52
CA PRO A 131 -22.86 -8.87 7.93
C PRO A 131 -22.03 -8.26 9.07
N LEU A 132 -21.92 -6.93 9.10
CA LEU A 132 -21.34 -6.21 10.24
C LEU A 132 -22.07 -6.62 11.53
N SER A 133 -21.32 -7.10 12.51
CA SER A 133 -21.87 -7.36 13.85
C SER A 133 -22.39 -6.06 14.46
N ARG A 134 -23.34 -6.14 15.41
CA ARG A 134 -23.86 -4.95 16.10
C ARG A 134 -22.75 -4.15 16.77
N GLU A 135 -21.80 -4.84 17.40
CA GLU A 135 -20.63 -4.21 18.00
C GLU A 135 -19.75 -3.51 16.95
N GLY A 136 -19.51 -4.15 15.79
CA GLY A 136 -18.76 -3.55 14.69
C GLY A 136 -19.47 -2.35 14.06
N PHE A 137 -20.80 -2.40 13.98
CA PHE A 137 -21.63 -1.29 13.52
C PHE A 137 -21.55 -0.09 14.48
N ASP A 138 -21.69 -0.32 15.78
CA ASP A 138 -21.61 0.72 16.80
C ASP A 138 -20.19 1.29 16.92
N ALA A 139 -19.16 0.44 16.79
CA ALA A 139 -17.76 0.85 16.77
C ALA A 139 -17.45 1.77 15.58
N LEU A 140 -17.92 1.40 14.38
CA LEU A 140 -17.78 2.23 13.19
C LEU A 140 -18.47 3.59 13.36
N GLY A 141 -19.66 3.61 13.97
CA GLY A 141 -20.36 4.87 14.27
C GLY A 141 -19.54 5.81 15.18
N ARG A 142 -18.87 5.26 16.20
CA ARG A 142 -17.98 6.03 17.09
C ARG A 142 -16.72 6.51 16.37
N GLU A 143 -16.10 5.67 15.55
CA GLU A 143 -14.92 5.99 14.74
C GLU A 143 -15.21 7.17 13.80
N ILE A 144 -16.33 7.11 13.06
CA ILE A 144 -16.76 8.20 12.18
C ILE A 144 -16.95 9.51 12.97
N ALA A 145 -17.64 9.46 14.11
CA ALA A 145 -17.93 10.65 14.90
C ALA A 145 -16.67 11.31 15.48
N LEU A 146 -15.73 10.49 15.98
CA LEU A 146 -14.45 10.96 16.50
C LEU A 146 -13.63 11.62 15.38
N ARG A 147 -13.46 10.91 14.26
CA ARG A 147 -12.66 11.40 13.13
C ARG A 147 -13.26 12.64 12.47
N GLU A 148 -14.58 12.68 12.30
CA GLU A 148 -15.31 13.85 11.78
C GLU A 148 -15.10 15.08 12.66
N ALA A 149 -15.06 14.92 13.99
CA ALA A 149 -14.80 16.02 14.92
C ALA A 149 -13.36 16.55 14.81
N GLU A 150 -12.38 15.65 14.77
CA GLU A 150 -10.96 16.01 14.58
C GLU A 150 -10.72 16.76 13.27
N LEU A 151 -11.24 16.22 12.17
CA LEU A 151 -11.09 16.83 10.85
C LEU A 151 -11.77 18.20 10.75
N ARG A 152 -12.92 18.38 11.41
CA ARG A 152 -13.60 19.68 11.46
C ARG A 152 -12.80 20.72 12.23
N ASP A 153 -12.22 20.36 13.38
CA ASP A 153 -11.36 21.27 14.14
C ASP A 153 -10.14 21.68 13.32
N ALA A 154 -9.45 20.69 12.72
CA ALA A 154 -8.28 20.92 11.89
C ALA A 154 -8.59 21.81 10.67
N ASN A 155 -9.70 21.55 9.98
CA ASN A 155 -10.14 22.36 8.83
C ASN A 155 -10.48 23.79 9.25
N ALA A 156 -11.22 23.96 10.34
CA ALA A 156 -11.64 25.28 10.83
C ALA A 156 -10.45 26.15 11.28
N ARG A 157 -9.40 25.53 11.82
CA ARG A 157 -8.20 26.22 12.30
C ARG A 157 -7.13 26.42 11.22
N GLY A 158 -7.25 25.72 10.09
CA GLY A 158 -6.19 25.64 9.07
C GLY A 158 -4.92 24.95 9.57
N ASP A 159 -4.98 24.28 10.73
CA ASP A 159 -3.87 23.52 11.33
C ASP A 159 -3.96 22.05 10.90
N CYS A 160 -3.80 21.84 9.59
CA CYS A 160 -3.90 20.51 8.99
C CYS A 160 -2.63 19.68 9.17
N ALA A 161 -1.55 20.29 9.67
CA ALA A 161 -0.31 19.59 10.00
C ALA A 161 -0.51 18.69 11.24
N ALA A 162 -1.31 19.14 12.22
CA ALA A 162 -1.63 18.37 13.42
C ALA A 162 -2.56 17.18 13.13
N ALA A 163 -3.43 17.29 12.13
CA ALA A 163 -4.33 16.20 11.70
C ALA A 163 -3.60 15.01 11.06
N HIS A 164 -2.26 15.10 10.92
CA HIS A 164 -1.32 14.08 10.46
C HIS A 164 -1.90 13.22 9.36
N PHE A 165 -1.64 13.64 8.13
CA PHE A 165 -1.59 12.80 6.93
C PHE A 165 -1.89 11.34 7.21
N ASP A 166 -3.17 10.97 7.05
CA ASP A 166 -3.58 9.59 7.02
C ASP A 166 -2.60 8.79 6.15
N LEU A 167 -2.18 7.62 6.61
CA LEU A 167 -1.24 6.78 5.88
C LEU A 167 -1.71 6.56 4.44
N ASP A 168 -3.02 6.48 4.21
CA ASP A 168 -3.60 6.38 2.87
C ASP A 168 -3.37 7.62 2.01
N ALA A 169 -3.42 8.83 2.59
CA ALA A 169 -3.13 10.08 1.91
C ALA A 169 -1.63 10.17 1.56
N MET A 170 -0.72 9.84 2.49
CA MET A 170 0.72 9.79 2.18
C MET A 170 1.03 8.76 1.10
N MET A 171 0.48 7.57 1.22
CA MET A 171 0.67 6.51 0.22
C MET A 171 0.15 6.95 -1.15
N THR A 172 -0.95 7.71 -1.22
CA THR A 172 -1.47 8.25 -2.49
C THR A 172 -0.47 9.21 -3.16
N VAL A 173 0.16 10.08 -2.38
CA VAL A 173 1.18 11.02 -2.89
C VAL A 173 2.45 10.29 -3.33
N LEU A 174 2.91 9.32 -2.54
CA LEU A 174 4.11 8.55 -2.85
C LEU A 174 3.89 7.59 -4.02
N ASP A 175 2.70 7.02 -4.17
CA ASP A 175 2.33 6.20 -5.33
C ASP A 175 2.28 7.02 -6.62
N ALA A 176 1.90 8.31 -6.53
CA ALA A 176 2.04 9.27 -7.63
C ALA A 176 3.50 9.66 -7.90
N GLY A 177 4.44 9.19 -7.07
CA GLY A 177 5.87 9.38 -7.27
C GLY A 177 6.37 10.78 -6.92
N LEU A 178 5.62 11.52 -6.09
CA LEU A 178 5.91 12.89 -5.70
C LEU A 178 6.71 12.94 -4.39
N ASN A 179 7.81 13.71 -4.40
CA ASN A 179 8.59 14.02 -3.19
C ASN A 179 8.23 15.44 -2.73
N ILE A 180 7.19 15.59 -1.91
CA ILE A 180 6.72 16.92 -1.48
C ILE A 180 7.67 17.51 -0.43
N ALA A 181 8.06 18.76 -0.62
CA ALA A 181 8.91 19.48 0.32
C ALA A 181 8.12 19.82 1.60
N PHE A 182 8.58 19.34 2.75
CA PHE A 182 7.93 19.60 4.04
C PHE A 182 7.84 21.11 4.34
N GLY A 183 6.67 21.58 4.79
CA GLY A 183 6.39 22.98 5.11
C GLY A 183 6.24 23.90 3.88
N SER A 184 6.33 23.35 2.67
CA SER A 184 6.14 24.13 1.44
C SER A 184 4.69 24.57 1.24
N HIS A 185 4.45 25.37 0.20
CA HIS A 185 3.10 25.76 -0.20
C HIS A 185 2.31 24.55 -0.73
N ALA A 186 2.96 23.69 -1.53
CA ALA A 186 2.40 22.40 -1.96
C ALA A 186 1.99 21.53 -0.78
N ASP A 187 2.85 21.37 0.23
CA ASP A 187 2.58 20.56 1.43
C ASP A 187 1.34 21.06 2.18
N ARG A 188 1.23 22.37 2.41
CA ARG A 188 0.07 22.96 3.09
C ARG A 188 -1.23 22.81 2.31
N ARG A 189 -1.21 23.09 1.01
CA ARG A 189 -2.39 22.94 0.14
C ARG A 189 -2.85 21.49 0.05
N LEU A 190 -1.90 20.56 -0.06
CA LEU A 190 -2.18 19.14 -0.13
C LEU A 190 -2.79 18.62 1.18
N ASN A 191 -2.24 19.01 2.34
CA ASN A 191 -2.80 18.68 3.65
C ASN A 191 -4.25 19.14 3.79
N LEU A 192 -4.52 20.41 3.47
CA LEU A 192 -5.88 20.95 3.55
C LEU A 192 -6.84 20.21 2.61
N ALA A 193 -6.42 19.99 1.36
CA ALA A 193 -7.25 19.28 0.38
C ALA A 193 -7.57 17.84 0.80
N PHE A 194 -6.65 17.14 1.47
CA PHE A 194 -6.93 15.81 2.02
C PHE A 194 -7.85 15.84 3.24
N VAL A 195 -7.72 16.84 4.12
CA VAL A 195 -8.65 17.02 5.25
C VAL A 195 -10.08 17.25 4.74
N GLU A 196 -10.25 18.16 3.77
CA GLU A 196 -11.55 18.41 3.13
C GLU A 196 -12.09 17.15 2.44
N ALA A 197 -11.23 16.42 1.73
CA ALA A 197 -11.60 15.16 1.10
C ALA A 197 -12.01 14.08 2.10
N GLU A 198 -11.34 14.00 3.24
CA GLU A 198 -11.65 13.03 4.27
C GLU A 198 -12.98 13.37 4.97
N LEU A 199 -13.29 14.66 5.19
CA LEU A 199 -14.61 15.10 5.65
C LEU A 199 -15.74 14.67 4.70
N ASP A 200 -15.53 14.81 3.40
CA ASP A 200 -16.48 14.34 2.38
C ASP A 200 -16.67 12.81 2.46
N VAL A 201 -15.57 12.06 2.61
CA VAL A 201 -15.59 10.61 2.77
C VAL A 201 -16.35 10.21 4.04
N MET A 202 -16.06 10.84 5.18
CA MET A 202 -16.75 10.56 6.45
C MET A 202 -18.25 10.82 6.33
N THR A 203 -18.64 11.89 5.64
CA THR A 203 -20.05 12.19 5.35
C THR A 203 -20.71 11.07 4.55
N ILE A 204 -20.04 10.59 3.49
CA ILE A 204 -20.56 9.48 2.67
C ILE A 204 -20.67 8.17 3.49
N ILE A 205 -19.66 7.85 4.30
CA ILE A 205 -19.67 6.64 5.13
C ILE A 205 -20.78 6.73 6.19
N LYS A 206 -20.99 7.91 6.78
CA LYS A 206 -22.09 8.17 7.72
C LYS A 206 -23.46 8.00 7.07
N ASP A 207 -23.65 8.53 5.86
CA ASP A 207 -24.86 8.33 5.08
C ASP A 207 -25.10 6.83 4.84
N ARG A 208 -24.08 6.08 4.40
CA ARG A 208 -24.16 4.61 4.25
C ARG A 208 -24.50 3.91 5.56
N GLN A 209 -23.93 4.35 6.68
CA GLN A 209 -24.18 3.79 8.00
C GLN A 209 -25.62 4.01 8.46
N SER A 210 -26.24 5.13 8.07
CA SER A 210 -27.66 5.41 8.31
C SER A 210 -28.62 4.67 7.36
N GLY A 211 -28.10 3.89 6.41
CA GLY A 211 -28.88 3.13 5.44
C GLY A 211 -29.12 3.82 4.09
N SER A 212 -28.52 4.99 3.86
CA SER A 212 -28.59 5.66 2.56
C SER A 212 -27.64 5.03 1.54
N THR A 213 -28.10 4.88 0.30
CA THR A 213 -27.30 4.33 -0.79
C THR A 213 -26.45 5.44 -1.43
N ARG A 214 -25.16 5.47 -1.06
CA ARG A 214 -24.15 6.32 -1.70
C ARG A 214 -23.15 5.47 -2.48
N PRO A 215 -23.05 5.60 -3.81
CA PRO A 215 -22.10 4.79 -4.60
C PRO A 215 -20.66 5.19 -4.29
N THR A 216 -19.73 4.26 -4.50
CA THR A 216 -18.29 4.58 -4.52
C THR A 216 -17.98 5.26 -5.85
N PRO A 217 -17.41 6.48 -5.86
CA PRO A 217 -17.00 7.13 -7.09
C PRO A 217 -16.03 6.24 -7.87
N VAL A 218 -16.19 6.19 -9.19
CA VAL A 218 -15.25 5.48 -10.06
C VAL A 218 -13.90 6.18 -9.97
N LEU A 219 -12.82 5.40 -9.90
CA LEU A 219 -11.48 5.96 -9.95
C LEU A 219 -11.35 6.79 -11.24
N PRO A 220 -10.93 8.06 -11.18
CA PRO A 220 -10.70 8.83 -12.40
C PRO A 220 -9.73 8.04 -13.26
N ALA A 221 -10.13 7.70 -14.48
CA ALA A 221 -9.16 7.28 -15.50
C ALA A 221 -8.20 8.45 -15.61
N GLY A 222 -6.99 8.31 -15.06
CA GLY A 222 -6.04 9.41 -14.99
C GLY A 222 -5.97 10.07 -16.36
N GLU A 223 -6.15 11.40 -16.40
CA GLU A 223 -5.87 12.14 -17.63
C GLU A 223 -4.44 11.78 -18.00
N SER A 224 -4.29 10.95 -19.03
CA SER A 224 -3.09 10.85 -19.83
C SER A 224 -2.97 12.18 -20.56
N ARG A 225 -2.70 13.26 -19.82
CA ARG A 225 -2.60 14.60 -20.38
C ARG A 225 -1.15 14.88 -20.71
N ARG A 226 -0.91 14.85 -22.01
CA ARG A 226 0.05 15.70 -22.72
C ARG A 226 1.49 15.57 -22.21
N THR A 227 2.13 14.49 -22.65
CA THR A 227 3.42 14.72 -23.30
C THR A 227 3.10 15.60 -24.51
N GLU A 228 3.52 16.86 -24.46
CA GLU A 228 3.66 17.68 -25.66
C GLU A 228 4.32 16.82 -26.74
N GLU A 229 3.80 16.97 -27.96
CA GLU A 229 4.38 16.41 -29.16
C GLU A 229 5.80 16.96 -29.34
N ALA A 230 6.75 16.39 -28.62
CA ALA A 230 8.14 16.39 -29.05
C ALA A 230 8.16 15.66 -30.41
N PRO A 231 8.81 16.23 -31.43
CA PRO A 231 8.66 15.77 -32.80
C PRO A 231 8.98 14.28 -32.88
N ARG A 232 8.02 13.52 -33.42
CA ARG A 232 8.09 12.07 -33.63
C ARG A 232 9.36 11.72 -34.42
N LEU A 233 10.45 11.47 -33.70
CA LEU A 233 11.53 10.63 -34.19
C LEU A 233 10.97 9.23 -34.22
N LYS A 234 10.73 8.74 -35.45
CA LYS A 234 10.27 7.40 -35.80
C LYS A 234 11.10 6.34 -35.05
N GLN A 235 10.74 6.02 -33.81
CA GLN A 235 11.17 4.79 -33.18
C GLN A 235 10.22 3.70 -33.66
N ARG A 236 10.78 2.77 -34.43
CA ARG A 236 10.11 1.56 -34.90
C ARG A 236 9.41 0.91 -33.71
N HIS A 237 8.07 0.78 -33.76
CA HIS A 237 7.33 -0.08 -32.85
C HIS A 237 7.88 -1.50 -32.99
N ALA A 238 8.70 -1.92 -32.03
CA ALA A 238 8.86 -3.33 -31.74
C ALA A 238 7.62 -3.73 -30.93
N GLU A 239 6.86 -4.72 -31.41
CA GLU A 239 5.78 -5.33 -30.64
C GLU A 239 6.34 -5.78 -29.28
N ALA A 240 5.59 -5.48 -28.21
CA ALA A 240 6.00 -5.87 -26.87
C ALA A 240 6.12 -7.40 -26.78
N PRO A 241 7.16 -7.95 -26.12
CA PRO A 241 7.39 -9.38 -26.14
C PRO A 241 6.29 -10.11 -25.37
N THR A 242 5.88 -11.27 -25.89
CA THR A 242 4.92 -12.15 -25.21
C THR A 242 5.55 -12.80 -23.99
N PRO A 243 4.77 -13.28 -23.01
CA PRO A 243 5.30 -14.03 -21.85
C PRO A 243 6.19 -15.20 -22.25
N GLU A 244 5.88 -15.88 -23.35
CA GLU A 244 6.66 -16.99 -23.90
C GLU A 244 8.02 -16.50 -24.44
N GLN A 245 8.05 -15.37 -25.14
CA GLN A 245 9.31 -14.78 -25.62
C GLN A 245 10.21 -14.33 -24.46
N ILE A 246 9.61 -13.79 -23.39
CA ILE A 246 10.32 -13.43 -22.17
C ILE A 246 10.90 -14.68 -21.49
N LEU A 247 10.11 -15.75 -21.37
CA LEU A 247 10.56 -17.01 -20.73
C LEU A 247 11.70 -17.67 -21.52
N GLU A 248 11.59 -17.75 -22.85
CA GLU A 248 12.65 -18.32 -23.69
C GLU A 248 13.93 -17.47 -23.66
N GLY A 249 13.78 -16.15 -23.63
CA GLY A 249 14.89 -15.25 -23.43
C GLY A 249 15.57 -15.47 -22.07
N TRP A 250 14.79 -15.56 -20.98
CA TRP A 250 15.30 -15.83 -19.64
C TRP A 250 16.02 -17.18 -19.56
N LYS A 251 15.47 -18.21 -20.22
CA LYS A 251 16.10 -19.54 -20.30
C LYS A 251 17.47 -19.48 -20.99
N LYS A 252 17.57 -18.72 -22.07
CA LYS A 252 18.81 -18.58 -22.84
C LYS A 252 19.90 -17.86 -22.05
N ASP A 253 19.52 -16.82 -21.30
CA ASP A 253 20.46 -15.99 -20.53
C ASP A 253 20.87 -16.64 -19.20
N GLN A 254 19.90 -17.15 -18.44
CA GLN A 254 20.15 -17.67 -17.09
C GLN A 254 20.50 -19.16 -17.08
N THR A 255 20.33 -19.88 -18.20
CA THR A 255 20.60 -21.32 -18.34
C THR A 255 20.08 -22.19 -17.18
N PRO A 256 18.81 -22.02 -16.75
CA PRO A 256 18.25 -22.77 -15.64
C PRO A 256 18.14 -24.27 -15.98
N THR A 257 18.14 -25.13 -14.95
CA THR A 257 17.82 -26.56 -15.15
C THR A 257 16.41 -26.72 -15.73
N GLU A 258 16.17 -27.78 -16.52
CA GLU A 258 14.86 -28.02 -17.16
C GLU A 258 13.71 -28.02 -16.15
N LYS A 259 13.94 -28.63 -14.98
CA LYS A 259 12.98 -28.63 -13.86
C LYS A 259 12.64 -27.22 -13.38
N THR A 260 13.65 -26.34 -13.28
CA THR A 260 13.47 -24.96 -12.84
C THR A 260 12.73 -24.15 -13.90
N PHE A 261 13.11 -24.30 -15.17
CA PHE A 261 12.42 -23.67 -16.29
C PHE A 261 10.95 -24.06 -16.34
N TYR A 262 10.64 -25.36 -16.30
CA TYR A 262 9.26 -25.85 -16.27
C TYR A 262 8.46 -25.26 -15.11
N THR A 263 9.06 -25.22 -13.91
CA THR A 263 8.43 -24.68 -12.71
C THR A 263 8.13 -23.19 -12.84
N PHE A 264 9.07 -22.40 -13.37
CA PHE A 264 8.88 -20.96 -13.56
C PHE A 264 7.86 -20.67 -14.66
N SER A 265 7.93 -21.37 -15.79
CA SER A 265 6.96 -21.25 -16.88
C SER A 265 5.54 -21.57 -16.44
N SER A 266 5.33 -22.61 -15.63
CA SER A 266 4.02 -22.94 -15.06
C SER A 266 3.47 -21.82 -14.16
N LYS A 267 4.34 -21.17 -13.37
CA LYS A 267 3.96 -20.05 -12.49
C LYS A 267 3.61 -18.80 -13.27
N VAL A 268 4.40 -18.46 -14.29
CA VAL A 268 4.13 -17.34 -15.19
C VAL A 268 2.82 -17.54 -15.95
N ARG A 269 2.55 -18.73 -16.48
CA ARG A 269 1.27 -19.02 -17.15
C ARG A 269 0.06 -18.86 -16.25
N ARG A 270 0.14 -19.32 -14.99
CA ARG A 270 -0.95 -19.10 -14.02
C ARG A 270 -1.19 -17.63 -13.71
N TRP A 271 -0.13 -16.85 -13.65
CA TRP A 271 -0.23 -15.41 -13.50
C TRP A 271 -0.85 -14.75 -14.73
N THR A 272 -0.41 -15.10 -15.95
CA THR A 272 -0.99 -14.58 -17.19
C THR A 272 -2.49 -14.89 -17.28
N ALA A 273 -2.89 -16.12 -16.97
CA ALA A 273 -4.32 -16.50 -16.95
C ALA A 273 -5.14 -15.65 -15.97
N PHE A 274 -4.60 -15.40 -14.77
CA PHE A 274 -5.25 -14.54 -13.77
C PHE A 274 -5.42 -13.09 -14.24
N LEU A 275 -4.46 -12.57 -15.01
CA LEU A 275 -4.53 -11.24 -15.60
C LEU A 275 -5.56 -11.17 -16.75
N GLU A 276 -5.58 -12.20 -17.60
CA GLU A 276 -6.53 -12.30 -18.72
C GLU A 276 -7.99 -12.27 -18.25
N GLU A 277 -8.31 -12.96 -17.15
CA GLU A 277 -9.63 -12.93 -16.51
C GLU A 277 -10.07 -11.50 -16.10
N ARG A 278 -9.12 -10.58 -15.93
CA ARG A 278 -9.34 -9.18 -15.55
C ARG A 278 -9.17 -8.20 -16.69
N GLY A 279 -8.94 -8.68 -17.92
CA GLY A 279 -8.64 -7.84 -19.08
C GLY A 279 -7.31 -7.09 -18.97
N VAL A 280 -6.39 -7.58 -18.14
CA VAL A 280 -5.05 -7.02 -17.96
C VAL A 280 -4.05 -7.86 -18.75
N THR A 281 -3.09 -7.21 -19.41
CA THR A 281 -2.00 -7.92 -20.12
C THR A 281 -0.78 -8.08 -19.23
N PHE A 282 0.06 -9.05 -19.53
CA PHE A 282 1.32 -9.26 -18.79
C PHE A 282 2.17 -7.98 -18.71
N GLN A 283 2.16 -7.15 -19.76
CA GLN A 283 2.96 -5.93 -19.81
C GLN A 283 2.36 -4.75 -19.02
N SER A 284 1.03 -4.73 -18.88
CA SER A 284 0.29 -3.67 -18.18
C SER A 284 0.01 -3.96 -16.71
N ALA A 285 0.43 -5.15 -16.23
CA ALA A 285 0.19 -5.60 -14.88
C ALA A 285 0.87 -4.72 -13.82
N ARG A 286 0.14 -4.47 -12.74
CA ARG A 286 0.51 -3.59 -11.62
C ARG A 286 0.71 -4.38 -10.33
N LEU A 287 1.22 -3.70 -9.31
CA LEU A 287 1.34 -4.28 -7.95
C LEU A 287 -0.01 -4.64 -7.32
N SER A 288 -1.06 -3.91 -7.68
CA SER A 288 -2.44 -4.23 -7.27
C SER A 288 -2.82 -5.62 -7.78
N ASP A 289 -2.55 -5.92 -9.04
CA ASP A 289 -2.87 -7.22 -9.64
C ASP A 289 -2.11 -8.35 -8.93
N ALA A 290 -0.84 -8.12 -8.56
CA ALA A 290 -0.05 -9.10 -7.81
C ALA A 290 -0.57 -9.30 -6.38
N SER A 291 -1.09 -8.24 -5.75
CA SER A 291 -1.72 -8.29 -4.43
C SER A 291 -3.05 -9.03 -4.48
N ASP A 292 -3.87 -8.75 -5.49
CA ASP A 292 -5.14 -9.43 -5.73
C ASP A 292 -4.91 -10.90 -6.04
N TRP A 293 -3.89 -11.24 -6.84
CA TRP A 293 -3.54 -12.62 -7.12
C TRP A 293 -3.05 -13.36 -5.89
N LYS A 294 -2.30 -12.67 -5.02
CA LYS A 294 -1.89 -13.22 -3.73
C LYS A 294 -3.11 -13.53 -2.86
N ILE A 295 -4.06 -12.60 -2.74
CA ILE A 295 -5.27 -12.78 -1.93
C ILE A 295 -6.13 -13.91 -2.50
N ALA A 296 -6.40 -13.90 -3.82
CA ALA A 296 -7.18 -14.93 -4.50
C ALA A 296 -6.53 -16.31 -4.40
N SER A 297 -5.20 -16.40 -4.62
CA SER A 297 -4.49 -17.67 -4.54
C SER A 297 -4.40 -18.24 -3.13
N LEU A 298 -4.48 -17.40 -2.09
CA LEU A 298 -4.46 -17.84 -0.69
C LEU A 298 -5.76 -18.51 -0.24
N VAL A 299 -6.83 -18.43 -1.02
CA VAL A 299 -8.09 -19.14 -0.76
C VAL A 299 -7.87 -20.66 -0.85
N ASP A 300 -7.21 -21.12 -1.92
CA ASP A 300 -7.09 -22.55 -2.23
C ASP A 300 -5.67 -23.12 -2.09
N ARG A 301 -4.66 -22.26 -1.84
CA ARG A 301 -3.25 -22.67 -1.85
C ARG A 301 -2.50 -22.22 -0.62
N SER A 302 -1.55 -23.06 -0.21
CA SER A 302 -0.67 -22.73 0.91
C SER A 302 0.15 -21.48 0.61
N ALA A 303 0.34 -20.64 1.62
CA ALA A 303 1.06 -19.40 1.44
C ALA A 303 2.53 -19.59 1.02
N LYS A 304 3.16 -20.73 1.35
CA LYS A 304 4.48 -21.09 0.80
C LYS A 304 4.43 -21.26 -0.73
N SER A 305 3.38 -21.89 -1.23
CA SER A 305 3.15 -22.08 -2.68
C SER A 305 2.90 -20.74 -3.38
N VAL A 306 2.07 -19.88 -2.78
CA VAL A 306 1.80 -18.53 -3.32
C VAL A 306 3.04 -17.63 -3.30
N SER A 307 3.81 -17.63 -2.22
CA SER A 307 5.09 -16.91 -2.17
C SER A 307 6.08 -17.41 -3.22
N ASN A 308 6.17 -18.72 -3.43
CA ASN A 308 7.02 -19.30 -4.47
C ASN A 308 6.53 -18.95 -5.89
N ASP A 309 5.25 -18.67 -6.09
CA ASP A 309 4.71 -18.23 -7.37
C ASP A 309 5.07 -16.77 -7.62
N LEU A 310 4.80 -15.90 -6.65
CA LEU A 310 5.16 -14.48 -6.72
C LEU A 310 6.67 -14.28 -6.89
N TYR A 311 7.50 -15.10 -6.24
CA TYR A 311 8.95 -15.06 -6.42
C TYR A 311 9.36 -15.34 -7.87
N ALA A 312 8.80 -16.38 -8.49
CA ALA A 312 9.12 -16.73 -9.87
C ALA A 312 8.65 -15.64 -10.83
N VAL A 313 7.43 -15.13 -10.65
CA VAL A 313 6.89 -14.03 -11.46
C VAL A 313 7.77 -12.78 -11.31
N LYS A 314 8.13 -12.39 -10.08
CA LYS A 314 9.04 -11.28 -9.80
C LYS A 314 10.39 -11.44 -10.49
N ALA A 315 10.98 -12.64 -10.45
CA ALA A 315 12.25 -12.91 -11.11
C ALA A 315 12.16 -12.75 -12.64
N ILE A 316 11.06 -13.22 -13.24
CA ILE A 316 10.84 -13.09 -14.70
C ILE A 316 10.59 -11.63 -15.10
N TYR A 317 9.79 -10.87 -14.35
CA TYR A 317 9.62 -9.43 -14.61
C TYR A 317 10.94 -8.66 -14.44
N GLY A 318 11.74 -8.99 -13.42
CA GLY A 318 13.03 -8.34 -13.19
C GLY A 318 14.00 -8.54 -14.33
N TRP A 319 14.05 -9.76 -14.87
CA TRP A 319 14.84 -10.05 -16.05
C TRP A 319 14.27 -9.36 -17.30
N ALA A 320 12.95 -9.39 -17.49
CA ALA A 320 12.30 -8.78 -18.65
C ALA A 320 12.52 -7.27 -18.72
N LEU A 321 12.44 -6.56 -17.58
CA LEU A 321 12.70 -5.13 -17.48
C LEU A 321 14.16 -4.78 -17.82
N ALA A 322 15.11 -5.60 -17.38
CA ALA A 322 16.53 -5.41 -17.67
C ALA A 322 16.87 -5.61 -19.15
N ASN A 323 16.11 -6.45 -19.87
CA ASN A 323 16.42 -6.86 -21.25
C ASN A 323 15.48 -6.27 -22.32
N TRP A 324 14.28 -5.80 -21.93
CA TRP A 324 13.30 -5.13 -22.79
C TRP A 324 12.77 -3.81 -22.17
N PRO A 325 13.63 -2.86 -21.80
CA PRO A 325 13.21 -1.59 -21.18
C PRO A 325 12.34 -0.72 -22.11
N ALA A 326 12.42 -0.91 -23.42
CA ALA A 326 11.65 -0.15 -24.41
C ALA A 326 10.25 -0.72 -24.72
N ALA A 327 9.88 -1.87 -24.14
CA ALA A 327 8.64 -2.59 -24.49
C ALA A 327 7.41 -2.25 -23.63
N GLY A 328 7.47 -1.16 -22.85
CA GLY A 328 6.34 -0.73 -22.02
C GLY A 328 6.05 -1.66 -20.83
N LEU A 329 7.00 -2.51 -20.44
CA LEU A 329 6.93 -3.24 -19.17
C LEU A 329 6.99 -2.21 -18.04
N VAL A 330 5.88 -2.05 -17.31
CA VAL A 330 5.82 -1.11 -16.19
C VAL A 330 6.65 -1.68 -15.02
N ASP A 331 7.47 -0.84 -14.40
CA ASP A 331 8.44 -1.15 -13.34
C ASP A 331 7.81 -1.63 -12.01
N THR A 332 6.59 -2.17 -12.07
CA THR A 332 5.69 -2.24 -10.92
C THR A 332 5.95 -3.46 -10.04
N ILE A 333 6.23 -4.65 -10.58
CA ILE A 333 6.14 -5.91 -9.79
C ILE A 333 7.35 -6.17 -8.87
N LEU A 334 8.39 -5.33 -8.92
CA LEU A 334 9.67 -5.59 -8.24
C LEU A 334 9.78 -5.12 -6.79
N SER A 335 8.78 -4.45 -6.22
CA SER A 335 8.82 -3.95 -4.83
C SER A 335 8.28 -4.96 -3.82
#